data_AF-A0A927CBG2-F1
#
_entry.id   AF-A0A927CBG2-F1
#
_cell.length_a   1.000
_cell.length_b   1.000
_cell.length_c   1.000
_cell.angle_alpha   90.00
_cell.angle_beta   90.00
_cell.angle_gamma   90.00
#
_symmetry.space_group_name_H-M   'P 1'
#
loop_
_entity.id
_entity.type
_entity.pdbx_description
1 polymer ?
#
loop_
_entity_poly.entity_id
_entity_poly.type
_entity_poly.pdbx_seq_one_letter_code
_entity_poly.pdbx_strand_id
1 'polypeptide(L)'
;MDDLYRFESILDDLADSALSFIVSNLLGLLFALFVAGLIFLLVVLGLKRSVTKKRLRKAIKLQQNQMTRLNALIAAEPFRGLGQGFVQGRTQRALADIENRLLALHRQAEPLQAELLACKVPFFSVFSPIVRVYRLYRDTKAWSSQVDSMAVEVNGIVNVEKSASSSARQAASHFSEVSAAIDRLRSESGYPLDELVRERQRIQTLLDQTEQAAAFDVIQANAELNAFGRELNALQRRTDQMLKQLRIFGEMRSRVAREKEQLDRTRIELQSTDTNSIAIAMRQVDTILQRLEQSLRLGQDTDLRAGAVEVELLFKEAASRLQTARSRSE
;
A
#
# COMPACT_ATOMS: atom_id res chain seq x y z
N MET A 1 91.83 -30.18 65.40
CA MET A 1 91.25 -30.81 64.19
C MET A 1 89.80 -31.24 64.41
N ASP A 2 89.41 -31.62 65.63
CA ASP A 2 88.01 -32.00 65.93
C ASP A 2 86.98 -30.86 65.79
N ASP A 3 87.37 -29.59 66.02
CA ASP A 3 86.45 -28.45 65.86
C ASP A 3 86.13 -28.12 64.38
N LEU A 4 87.00 -28.49 63.45
CA LEU A 4 86.77 -28.30 62.01
C LEU A 4 85.74 -29.32 61.48
N TYR A 5 85.82 -30.58 61.92
CA TYR A 5 84.84 -31.61 61.58
C TYR A 5 83.45 -31.35 62.17
N ARG A 6 83.38 -30.77 63.38
CA ARG A 6 82.09 -30.34 63.95
C ARG A 6 81.47 -29.18 63.18
N PHE A 7 82.28 -28.26 62.66
CA PHE A 7 81.77 -27.15 61.86
C PHE A 7 81.24 -27.60 60.49
N GLU A 8 81.93 -28.55 59.82
CA GLU A 8 81.44 -29.15 58.57
C GLU A 8 80.13 -29.93 58.78
N SER A 9 80.04 -30.74 59.85
CA SER A 9 78.80 -31.47 60.17
C SER A 9 77.61 -30.55 60.47
N ILE A 10 77.82 -29.41 61.13
CA ILE A 10 76.76 -28.43 61.40
C ILE A 10 76.34 -27.71 60.10
N LEU A 11 77.29 -27.43 59.21
CA LEU A 11 77.00 -26.82 57.91
C LEU A 11 76.23 -27.76 56.98
N ASP A 12 76.56 -29.04 56.97
CA ASP A 12 75.84 -30.05 56.18
C ASP A 12 74.41 -30.25 56.71
N ASP A 13 74.21 -30.34 58.03
CA ASP A 13 72.88 -30.43 58.64
C ASP A 13 72.03 -29.17 58.38
N LEU A 14 72.65 -27.98 58.41
CA LEU A 14 72.00 -26.71 58.06
C LEU A 14 71.66 -26.64 56.57
N ALA A 15 72.53 -27.14 55.69
CA ALA A 15 72.32 -27.16 54.26
C ALA A 15 71.19 -28.13 53.88
N ASP A 16 71.13 -29.31 54.47
CA ASP A 16 70.06 -30.30 54.24
C ASP A 16 68.73 -29.85 54.82
N SER A 17 68.73 -29.22 56.00
CA SER A 17 67.53 -28.60 56.59
C SER A 17 67.02 -27.43 55.74
N ALA A 18 67.91 -26.57 55.24
CA ALA A 18 67.55 -25.47 54.34
C ALA A 18 67.04 -25.96 52.97
N LEU A 19 67.70 -26.97 52.38
CA LEU A 19 67.28 -27.56 51.10
C LEU A 19 65.94 -28.27 51.20
N SER A 20 65.72 -29.07 52.25
CA SER A 20 64.44 -29.75 52.47
C SER A 20 63.30 -28.76 52.71
N PHE A 21 63.55 -27.65 53.41
CA PHE A 21 62.58 -26.57 53.58
C PHE A 21 62.27 -25.87 52.24
N ILE A 22 63.28 -25.54 51.43
CA ILE A 22 63.07 -24.91 50.12
C ILE A 22 62.32 -25.83 49.17
N VAL A 23 62.71 -27.11 49.08
CA VAL A 23 62.06 -28.11 48.22
C VAL A 23 60.61 -28.34 48.67
N SER A 24 60.35 -28.51 49.96
CA SER A 24 59.00 -28.71 50.50
C SER A 24 58.08 -27.51 50.22
N ASN A 25 58.56 -26.28 50.45
CA ASN A 25 57.77 -25.08 50.15
C ASN A 25 57.55 -24.86 48.65
N LEU A 26 58.54 -25.18 47.81
CA LEU A 26 58.43 -25.07 46.35
C LEU A 26 57.47 -26.12 45.79
N LEU A 27 57.49 -27.35 46.31
CA LEU A 27 56.52 -28.39 45.97
C LEU A 27 55.10 -27.99 46.41
N GLY A 28 54.97 -27.44 47.61
CA GLY A 28 53.71 -26.92 48.14
C GLY A 28 53.15 -25.79 47.27
N LEU A 29 54.00 -24.87 46.82
CA LEU A 29 53.61 -23.77 45.92
C LEU A 29 53.21 -24.27 44.53
N LEU A 30 53.96 -25.22 43.95
CA LEU A 30 53.60 -25.85 42.67
C LEU A 30 52.27 -26.61 42.77
N PHE A 31 52.05 -27.34 43.86
CA PHE A 31 50.78 -28.02 44.11
C PHE A 31 49.62 -27.03 44.26
N ALA A 32 49.82 -25.94 45.02
CA ALA A 32 48.83 -24.89 45.16
C ALA A 32 48.48 -24.22 43.82
N LEU A 33 49.49 -23.94 42.97
CA LEU A 33 49.27 -23.43 41.61
C LEU A 33 48.52 -24.41 40.72
N PHE A 34 48.85 -25.70 40.81
CA PHE A 34 48.15 -26.74 40.07
C PHE A 34 46.67 -26.83 40.48
N VAL A 35 46.38 -26.84 41.79
CA VAL A 35 45.01 -26.85 42.32
C VAL A 35 44.26 -25.57 41.93
N ALA A 36 44.89 -24.40 42.05
CA ALA A 36 44.31 -23.13 41.64
C ALA A 36 43.99 -23.11 40.12
N GLY A 37 44.90 -23.62 39.29
CA GLY A 37 44.70 -23.79 37.86
C GLY A 37 43.53 -24.73 37.52
N LEU A 38 43.39 -25.83 38.26
CA LEU A 38 42.28 -26.77 38.11
C LEU A 38 40.94 -26.13 38.49
N ILE A 39 40.89 -25.40 39.61
CA ILE A 39 39.69 -24.68 40.05
C ILE A 39 39.31 -23.62 39.00
N PHE A 40 40.28 -22.85 38.52
CA PHE A 40 40.06 -21.85 37.47
C PHE A 40 39.49 -22.49 36.19
N LEU A 41 40.06 -23.61 35.75
CA LEU A 41 39.56 -24.38 34.60
C LEU A 41 38.09 -24.82 34.82
N LEU A 42 37.76 -25.33 36.00
CA LEU A 42 36.39 -25.76 36.34
C LEU A 42 35.41 -24.59 36.33
N VAL A 43 35.79 -23.42 36.85
CA VAL A 43 34.96 -22.21 36.81
C VAL A 43 34.71 -21.76 35.37
N VAL A 44 35.75 -21.72 34.54
CA VAL A 44 35.64 -21.35 33.11
C VAL A 44 34.72 -22.33 32.37
N LEU A 45 34.89 -23.64 32.58
CA LEU A 45 34.02 -24.67 32.00
C LEU A 45 32.56 -24.52 32.48
N GLY A 46 32.35 -24.21 33.76
CA GLY A 46 31.02 -23.96 34.34
C GLY A 46 30.31 -22.76 33.71
N LEU A 47 30.99 -21.61 33.61
CA LEU A 47 30.48 -20.41 32.96
C LEU A 47 30.11 -20.67 31.49
N LYS A 48 31.03 -21.30 30.76
CA LYS A 48 30.86 -21.69 29.35
C LYS A 48 29.65 -22.60 29.15
N ARG A 49 29.47 -23.61 30.01
CA ARG A 49 28.29 -24.49 30.01
C ARG A 49 27.01 -23.70 30.27
N SER A 50 27.02 -22.78 31.24
CA SER A 50 25.88 -21.93 31.56
C SER A 50 25.44 -21.09 30.36
N VAL A 51 26.39 -20.42 29.68
CA VAL A 51 26.13 -19.63 28.47
C VAL A 51 25.56 -20.51 27.35
N THR A 52 26.18 -21.67 27.10
CA THR A 52 25.74 -22.62 26.06
C THR A 52 24.33 -23.13 26.32
N LYS A 53 24.03 -23.52 27.57
CA LYS A 53 22.70 -23.98 28.00
C LYS A 53 21.66 -22.86 27.89
N LYS A 54 22.01 -21.62 28.26
CA LYS A 54 21.12 -20.45 28.09
C LYS A 54 20.80 -20.21 26.61
N ARG A 55 21.79 -20.31 25.71
CA ARG A 55 21.57 -20.15 24.25
C ARG A 55 20.71 -21.27 23.68
N LEU A 56 20.95 -22.53 24.06
CA LEU A 56 20.11 -23.66 23.63
C LEU A 56 18.65 -23.48 24.09
N ARG A 57 18.44 -23.09 25.36
CA ARG A 57 17.09 -22.78 25.87
C ARG A 57 16.42 -21.64 25.11
N LYS A 58 17.18 -20.60 24.74
CA LYS A 58 16.67 -19.51 23.89
C LYS A 58 16.28 -20.02 22.50
N ALA A 59 17.08 -20.89 21.89
CA ALA A 59 16.76 -21.50 20.60
C ALA A 59 15.48 -22.34 20.68
N ILE A 60 15.35 -23.20 21.69
CA ILE A 60 14.14 -24.01 21.91
C ILE A 60 12.90 -23.13 22.10
N LYS A 61 12.99 -22.09 22.96
CA LYS A 61 11.86 -21.17 23.18
C LYS A 61 11.48 -20.40 21.90
N LEU A 62 12.48 -19.96 21.13
CA LEU A 62 12.24 -19.28 19.85
C LEU A 62 11.55 -20.22 18.87
N GLN A 63 12.02 -21.47 18.76
CA GLN A 63 11.42 -22.48 17.89
C GLN A 63 9.96 -22.75 18.29
N GLN A 64 9.68 -22.98 19.58
CA GLN A 64 8.33 -23.25 20.07
C GLN A 64 7.38 -22.08 19.79
N ASN A 65 7.81 -20.85 20.09
CA ASN A 65 7.00 -19.66 19.84
C ASN A 65 6.64 -19.51 18.35
N GLN A 66 7.64 -19.70 17.48
CA GLN A 66 7.43 -19.58 16.04
C GLN A 66 6.64 -20.76 15.47
N MET A 67 6.74 -21.95 16.04
CA MET A 67 5.92 -23.10 15.66
C MET A 67 4.44 -22.85 15.97
N THR A 68 4.13 -22.31 17.16
CA THR A 68 2.77 -21.89 17.51
C THR A 68 2.26 -20.84 16.52
N ARG A 69 3.09 -19.86 16.17
CA ARG A 69 2.72 -18.82 15.19
C ARG A 69 2.51 -19.41 13.80
N LEU A 70 3.38 -20.31 13.35
CA LEU A 70 3.26 -21.00 12.07
C LEU A 70 1.94 -21.79 11.99
N ASN A 71 1.61 -22.53 13.03
CA ASN A 71 0.34 -23.27 13.11
C ASN A 71 -0.86 -22.32 13.09
N ALA A 72 -0.77 -21.17 13.76
CA ALA A 72 -1.82 -20.14 13.70
C ALA A 72 -1.96 -19.54 12.29
N LEU A 73 -0.86 -19.35 11.56
CA LEU A 73 -0.90 -18.89 10.16
C LEU A 73 -1.53 -19.94 9.23
N ILE A 74 -1.18 -21.22 9.38
CA ILE A 74 -1.78 -22.31 8.60
C ILE A 74 -3.29 -22.41 8.87
N ALA A 75 -3.70 -22.18 10.12
CA ALA A 75 -5.11 -22.20 10.52
C ALA A 75 -5.87 -20.89 10.24
N ALA A 76 -5.22 -19.90 9.61
CA ALA A 76 -5.81 -18.59 9.37
C ALA A 76 -6.99 -18.67 8.38
N GLU A 77 -7.91 -17.72 8.53
CA GLU A 77 -9.15 -17.62 7.75
C GLU A 77 -8.95 -17.60 6.22
N PRO A 78 -7.93 -16.92 5.64
CA PRO A 78 -7.74 -16.91 4.19
C PRO A 78 -7.57 -18.31 3.58
N PHE A 79 -6.91 -19.22 4.29
CA PHE A 79 -6.72 -20.60 3.84
C PHE A 79 -7.99 -21.45 3.98
N ARG A 80 -8.88 -21.12 4.93
CA ARG A 80 -10.21 -21.74 5.01
C ARG A 80 -11.06 -21.37 3.80
N GLY A 81 -11.05 -20.08 3.42
CA GLY A 81 -11.72 -19.60 2.21
C GLY A 81 -11.19 -20.27 0.94
N LEU A 82 -9.87 -20.49 0.87
CA LEU A 82 -9.23 -21.26 -0.20
C LEU A 82 -9.77 -22.70 -0.26
N GLY A 83 -9.79 -23.41 0.87
CA GLY A 83 -10.27 -24.80 0.94
C GLY A 83 -11.76 -24.96 0.66
N GLN A 84 -12.56 -23.92 0.88
CA GLN A 84 -14.00 -23.89 0.61
C GLN A 84 -14.34 -23.44 -0.82
N GLY A 85 -13.35 -23.04 -1.63
CA GLY A 85 -13.56 -22.56 -2.99
C GLY A 85 -14.16 -21.15 -3.07
N PHE A 86 -14.15 -20.39 -1.97
CA PHE A 86 -14.60 -19.00 -1.95
C PHE A 86 -13.59 -18.04 -2.58
N VAL A 87 -12.34 -18.48 -2.76
CA VAL A 87 -11.29 -17.68 -3.39
C VAL A 87 -10.95 -18.25 -4.77
N GLN A 88 -10.91 -17.39 -5.78
CA GLN A 88 -10.66 -17.76 -7.18
C GLN A 88 -9.51 -16.92 -7.79
N GLY A 89 -9.10 -17.30 -9.00
CA GLY A 89 -8.28 -16.46 -9.87
C GLY A 89 -6.84 -16.25 -9.38
N ARG A 90 -6.44 -14.97 -9.26
CA ARG A 90 -5.10 -14.55 -8.82
C ARG A 90 -4.91 -14.71 -7.32
N THR A 91 -5.93 -14.35 -6.53
CA THR A 91 -5.91 -14.50 -5.07
C THR A 91 -5.74 -15.97 -4.66
N GLN A 92 -6.45 -16.88 -5.35
CA GLN A 92 -6.32 -18.32 -5.12
C GLN A 92 -4.89 -18.82 -5.34
N ARG A 93 -4.27 -18.41 -6.46
CA ARG A 93 -2.89 -18.79 -6.80
C ARG A 93 -1.88 -18.25 -5.78
N ALA A 94 -2.05 -17.01 -5.34
CA ALA A 94 -1.19 -16.40 -4.33
C ALA A 94 -1.30 -17.13 -2.97
N LEU A 95 -2.52 -17.42 -2.52
CA LEU A 95 -2.73 -18.16 -1.28
C LEU A 95 -2.21 -19.60 -1.35
N ALA A 96 -2.44 -20.31 -2.46
CA ALA A 96 -1.93 -21.67 -2.65
C ALA A 96 -0.39 -21.72 -2.63
N ASP A 97 0.27 -20.73 -3.24
CA ASP A 97 1.74 -20.62 -3.18
C ASP A 97 2.24 -20.38 -1.74
N ILE A 98 1.60 -19.48 -1.00
CA ILE A 98 1.94 -19.22 0.40
C ILE A 98 1.68 -20.46 1.27
N GLU A 99 0.56 -21.17 1.06
CA GLU A 99 0.23 -22.40 1.78
C GLU A 99 1.32 -23.47 1.57
N ASN A 100 1.73 -23.69 0.32
CA ASN A 100 2.81 -24.63 0.01
C ASN A 100 4.13 -24.25 0.72
N ARG A 101 4.46 -22.95 0.76
CA ARG A 101 5.65 -22.44 1.48
C ARG A 101 5.52 -22.61 3.00
N LEU A 102 4.35 -22.37 3.58
CA LEU A 102 4.08 -22.59 5.00
C LEU A 102 4.19 -24.07 5.38
N LEU A 103 3.65 -24.98 4.56
CA LEU A 103 3.78 -26.42 4.76
C LEU A 103 5.23 -26.89 4.62
N ALA A 104 5.99 -26.32 3.69
CA ALA A 104 7.43 -26.59 3.58
C ALA A 104 8.19 -26.13 4.84
N LEU A 105 7.88 -24.95 5.37
CA LEU A 105 8.46 -24.45 6.64
C LEU A 105 8.07 -25.32 7.83
N HIS A 106 6.85 -25.86 7.85
CA HIS A 106 6.38 -26.76 8.89
C HIS A 106 7.17 -28.08 8.87
N ARG A 107 7.38 -28.67 7.69
CA ARG A 107 8.21 -29.88 7.51
C ARG A 107 9.66 -29.64 7.92
N GLN A 108 10.20 -28.43 7.72
CA GLN A 108 11.55 -28.07 8.18
C GLN A 108 11.65 -27.86 9.70
N ALA A 109 10.53 -27.54 10.36
CA ALA A 109 10.50 -27.28 11.80
C ALA A 109 10.72 -28.56 12.63
N GLU A 110 10.18 -29.69 12.17
CA GLU A 110 10.29 -31.00 12.83
C GLU A 110 11.74 -31.49 13.03
N PRO A 111 12.59 -31.59 11.99
CA PRO A 111 13.98 -32.03 12.17
C PRO A 111 14.77 -31.02 13.02
N LEU A 112 14.52 -29.71 12.86
CA LEU A 112 15.17 -28.69 13.68
C LEU A 112 14.81 -28.83 15.16
N GLN A 113 13.53 -29.11 15.47
CA GLN A 113 13.06 -29.36 16.83
C GLN A 113 13.72 -30.63 17.40
N ALA A 114 13.75 -31.72 16.63
CA ALA A 114 14.40 -32.96 17.02
C ALA A 114 15.89 -32.74 17.32
N GLU A 115 16.61 -32.00 16.48
CA GLU A 115 18.03 -31.67 16.70
C GLU A 115 18.25 -30.80 17.95
N LEU A 116 17.38 -29.82 18.20
CA LEU A 116 17.43 -28.97 19.40
C LEU A 116 17.21 -29.78 20.68
N LEU A 117 16.24 -30.70 20.68
CA LEU A 117 15.93 -31.55 21.85
C LEU A 117 17.00 -32.63 22.08
N ALA A 118 17.58 -33.19 21.01
CA ALA A 118 18.66 -34.17 21.08
C ALA A 118 20.01 -33.54 21.52
N CYS A 119 20.17 -32.22 21.39
CA CYS A 119 21.40 -31.53 21.74
C CYS A 119 21.62 -31.48 23.26
N LYS A 120 22.46 -32.40 23.77
CA LYS A 120 22.94 -32.37 25.16
C LYS A 120 24.22 -31.52 25.25
N VAL A 121 24.34 -30.72 26.32
CA VAL A 121 25.55 -29.94 26.63
C VAL A 121 26.36 -30.68 27.69
N PRO A 122 27.29 -31.59 27.30
CA PRO A 122 28.15 -32.31 28.23
C PRO A 122 29.08 -31.35 28.98
N PHE A 123 29.51 -31.75 30.17
CA PHE A 123 30.35 -30.93 31.04
C PHE A 123 31.81 -30.86 30.55
N PHE A 124 32.35 -31.99 30.04
CA PHE A 124 33.78 -32.14 29.76
C PHE A 124 34.21 -31.93 28.30
N SER A 125 33.28 -31.74 27.34
CA SER A 125 33.70 -31.53 25.95
C SER A 125 33.92 -30.05 25.66
N VAL A 126 35.12 -29.70 25.21
CA VAL A 126 35.57 -28.30 25.20
C VAL A 126 35.01 -27.49 24.01
N PHE A 127 34.90 -28.04 22.80
CA PHE A 127 34.58 -27.21 21.61
C PHE A 127 33.33 -27.65 20.83
N SER A 128 33.12 -28.95 20.65
CA SER A 128 32.08 -29.49 19.76
C SER A 128 30.63 -29.01 20.08
N PRO A 129 30.13 -29.05 21.33
CA PRO A 129 28.76 -28.63 21.62
C PRO A 129 28.50 -27.14 21.42
N ILE A 130 29.52 -26.30 21.54
CA ILE A 130 29.35 -24.85 21.37
C ILE A 130 29.10 -24.52 19.92
N VAL A 131 29.94 -25.07 19.04
CA VAL A 131 29.78 -24.89 17.60
C VAL A 131 28.42 -25.43 17.16
N ARG A 132 28.02 -26.60 17.67
CA ARG A 132 26.71 -27.19 17.39
C ARG A 132 25.55 -26.32 17.88
N VAL A 133 25.57 -25.85 19.13
CA VAL A 133 24.52 -24.98 19.69
C VAL A 133 24.46 -23.64 18.96
N TYR A 134 25.61 -23.08 18.59
CA TYR A 134 25.68 -21.84 17.82
C TYR A 134 25.08 -22.00 16.42
N ARG A 135 25.42 -23.10 15.72
CA ARG A 135 24.83 -23.46 14.43
C ARG A 135 23.32 -23.63 14.54
N LEU A 136 22.85 -24.45 15.47
CA LEU A 136 21.42 -24.66 15.72
C LEU A 136 20.68 -23.37 16.05
N TYR A 137 21.27 -22.49 16.86
CA TYR A 137 20.69 -21.18 17.16
C TYR A 137 20.58 -20.31 15.89
N ARG A 138 21.62 -20.28 15.05
CA ARG A 138 21.60 -19.55 13.77
C ARG A 138 20.54 -20.10 12.83
N ASP A 139 20.46 -21.42 12.70
CA ASP A 139 19.50 -22.09 11.82
C ASP A 139 18.06 -21.84 12.31
N THR A 140 17.84 -21.91 13.63
CA THR A 140 16.55 -21.53 14.25
C THR A 140 16.20 -20.07 14.00
N LYS A 141 17.18 -19.17 14.07
CA LYS A 141 16.97 -17.75 13.80
C LYS A 141 16.64 -17.50 12.33
N ALA A 142 17.32 -18.19 11.41
CA ALA A 142 17.06 -18.09 9.98
C ALA A 142 15.65 -18.61 9.63
N TRP A 143 15.29 -19.78 10.16
CA TRP A 143 13.94 -20.34 10.01
C TRP A 143 12.87 -19.41 10.62
N SER A 144 13.09 -18.86 11.82
CA SER A 144 12.20 -17.86 12.43
C SER A 144 11.97 -16.66 11.51
N SER A 145 13.03 -16.15 10.87
CA SER A 145 12.92 -15.02 9.95
C SER A 145 12.06 -15.35 8.71
N GLN A 146 12.09 -16.61 8.25
CA GLN A 146 11.24 -17.06 7.14
C GLN A 146 9.77 -17.13 7.58
N VAL A 147 9.49 -17.64 8.78
CA VAL A 147 8.13 -17.62 9.37
C VAL A 147 7.62 -16.19 9.52
N ASP A 148 8.47 -15.27 10.00
CA ASP A 148 8.11 -13.85 10.13
C ASP A 148 7.79 -13.22 8.77
N SER A 149 8.56 -13.53 7.72
CA SER A 149 8.28 -13.09 6.34
C SER A 149 6.94 -13.60 5.83
N MET A 150 6.64 -14.90 6.03
CA MET A 150 5.35 -15.46 5.61
C MET A 150 4.19 -14.83 6.38
N ALA A 151 4.38 -14.51 7.66
CA ALA A 151 3.36 -13.81 8.45
C ALA A 151 3.04 -12.42 7.85
N VAL A 152 4.05 -11.71 7.35
CA VAL A 152 3.85 -10.42 6.66
C VAL A 152 3.10 -10.62 5.35
N GLU A 153 3.44 -11.65 4.55
CA GLU A 153 2.73 -11.94 3.29
C GLU A 153 1.25 -12.30 3.50
N VAL A 154 0.95 -13.19 4.46
CA VAL A 154 -0.44 -13.56 4.80
C VAL A 154 -1.23 -12.35 5.27
N ASN A 155 -0.67 -11.56 6.20
CA ASN A 155 -1.32 -10.34 6.66
C ASN A 155 -1.48 -9.31 5.54
N GLY A 156 -0.55 -9.27 4.58
CA GLY A 156 -0.64 -8.44 3.38
C GLY A 156 -1.90 -8.75 2.58
N ILE A 157 -2.19 -10.04 2.34
CA ILE A 157 -3.42 -10.45 1.63
C ILE A 157 -4.67 -10.08 2.41
N VAL A 158 -4.71 -10.35 3.72
CA VAL A 158 -5.85 -9.97 4.59
C VAL A 158 -6.10 -8.46 4.57
N ASN A 159 -5.03 -7.67 4.58
CA ASN A 159 -5.14 -6.22 4.52
C ASN A 159 -5.62 -5.75 3.15
N VAL A 160 -5.17 -6.37 2.07
CA VAL A 160 -5.65 -6.10 0.71
C VAL A 160 -7.14 -6.44 0.58
N GLU A 161 -7.61 -7.51 1.21
CA GLU A 161 -9.04 -7.88 1.28
C GLU A 161 -9.89 -6.83 1.99
N LYS A 162 -9.50 -6.46 3.21
CA LYS A 162 -10.20 -5.41 3.97
C LYS A 162 -10.18 -4.08 3.24
N SER A 163 -9.04 -3.71 2.66
CA SER A 163 -8.89 -2.48 1.89
C SER A 163 -9.76 -2.50 0.64
N ALA A 164 -9.76 -3.58 -0.15
CA ALA A 164 -10.56 -3.69 -1.36
C ALA A 164 -12.06 -3.59 -1.05
N SER A 165 -12.56 -4.27 -0.01
CA SER A 165 -13.97 -4.19 0.36
C SER A 165 -14.35 -2.78 0.84
N SER A 166 -13.52 -2.14 1.67
CA SER A 166 -13.76 -0.77 2.13
C SER A 166 -13.73 0.23 0.96
N SER A 167 -12.71 0.13 0.10
CA SER A 167 -12.56 0.98 -1.09
C SER A 167 -13.70 0.77 -2.07
N ALA A 168 -14.18 -0.45 -2.29
CA ALA A 168 -15.34 -0.74 -3.14
C ALA A 168 -16.62 -0.07 -2.61
N ARG A 169 -16.88 -0.15 -1.30
CA ARG A 169 -18.03 0.54 -0.69
C ARG A 169 -17.96 2.05 -0.83
N GLN A 170 -16.77 2.63 -0.62
CA GLN A 170 -16.55 4.06 -0.78
C GLN A 170 -16.73 4.49 -2.25
N ALA A 171 -16.20 3.70 -3.18
CA ALA A 171 -16.36 3.87 -4.62
C ALA A 171 -17.84 3.85 -5.04
N ALA A 172 -18.61 2.87 -4.54
CA ALA A 172 -20.04 2.75 -4.80
C ALA A 172 -20.83 3.95 -4.27
N SER A 173 -20.54 4.40 -3.04
CA SER A 173 -21.15 5.62 -2.47
C SER A 173 -20.86 6.84 -3.34
N HIS A 174 -19.60 7.04 -3.73
CA HIS A 174 -19.21 8.18 -4.56
C HIS A 174 -19.86 8.12 -5.96
N PHE A 175 -19.99 6.93 -6.53
CA PHE A 175 -20.71 6.74 -7.79
C PHE A 175 -22.20 7.05 -7.66
N SER A 176 -22.83 6.70 -6.54
CA SER A 176 -24.22 7.07 -6.25
C SER A 176 -24.40 8.59 -6.18
N GLU A 177 -23.45 9.31 -5.57
CA GLU A 177 -23.47 10.77 -5.50
C GLU A 177 -23.34 11.42 -6.90
N VAL A 178 -22.38 10.96 -7.71
CA VAL A 178 -22.19 11.44 -9.09
C VAL A 178 -23.41 11.13 -9.95
N SER A 179 -24.00 9.94 -9.81
CA SER A 179 -25.22 9.55 -10.51
C SER A 179 -26.40 10.45 -10.16
N ALA A 180 -26.59 10.76 -8.87
CA ALA A 180 -27.61 11.69 -8.42
C ALA A 180 -27.37 13.12 -8.94
N ALA A 181 -26.12 13.55 -9.04
CA ALA A 181 -25.78 14.85 -9.65
C ALA A 181 -26.17 14.91 -11.13
N ILE A 182 -25.92 13.85 -11.90
CA ILE A 182 -26.34 13.76 -13.31
C ILE A 182 -27.87 13.80 -13.42
N ASP A 183 -28.60 13.06 -12.57
CA ASP A 183 -30.06 13.07 -12.59
C ASP A 183 -30.65 14.43 -12.22
N ARG A 184 -30.06 15.14 -11.24
CA ARG A 184 -30.42 16.53 -10.92
C ARG A 184 -30.18 17.45 -12.11
N LEU A 185 -29.01 17.36 -12.73
CA LEU A 185 -28.66 18.16 -13.91
C LEU A 185 -29.65 17.96 -15.05
N ARG A 186 -30.07 16.71 -15.27
CA ARG A 186 -31.11 16.34 -16.25
C ARG A 186 -32.45 16.98 -15.92
N SER A 187 -32.86 16.93 -14.65
CA SER A 187 -34.14 17.49 -14.20
C SER A 187 -34.18 19.02 -14.24
N GLU A 188 -33.08 19.69 -13.88
CA GLU A 188 -33.00 21.16 -13.84
C GLU A 188 -32.87 21.77 -15.23
N SER A 189 -32.11 21.13 -16.12
CA SER A 189 -31.93 21.62 -17.50
C SER A 189 -33.05 21.21 -18.45
N GLY A 190 -33.74 20.09 -18.16
CA GLY A 190 -34.67 19.45 -19.09
C GLY A 190 -33.99 18.79 -20.31
N TYR A 191 -32.66 18.69 -20.30
CA TYR A 191 -31.88 18.09 -21.37
C TYR A 191 -31.67 16.59 -21.12
N PRO A 192 -31.60 15.75 -22.18
CA PRO A 192 -31.46 14.30 -21.99
C PRO A 192 -30.06 13.88 -21.52
N LEU A 193 -29.01 14.62 -21.90
CA LEU A 193 -27.60 14.39 -21.52
C LEU A 193 -27.09 12.98 -21.88
N ASP A 194 -27.42 12.52 -23.08
CA ASP A 194 -27.24 11.13 -23.53
C ASP A 194 -25.80 10.60 -23.35
N GLU A 195 -24.77 11.42 -23.58
CA GLU A 195 -23.37 11.01 -23.40
C GLU A 195 -23.02 10.75 -21.93
N LEU A 196 -23.41 11.65 -21.02
CA LEU A 196 -23.19 11.47 -19.57
C LEU A 196 -23.95 10.26 -19.04
N VAL A 197 -25.18 10.03 -19.52
CA VAL A 197 -25.98 8.86 -19.15
C VAL A 197 -25.33 7.56 -19.63
N ARG A 198 -24.81 7.55 -20.86
CA ARG A 198 -24.10 6.39 -21.42
C ARG A 198 -22.81 6.10 -20.64
N GLU A 199 -22.05 7.13 -20.28
CA GLU A 199 -20.84 6.98 -19.47
C GLU A 199 -21.13 6.48 -18.07
N ARG A 200 -22.18 7.00 -17.42
CA ARG A 200 -22.67 6.48 -16.14
C ARG A 200 -23.00 4.97 -16.24
N GLN A 201 -23.70 4.54 -17.29
CA GLN A 201 -24.03 3.12 -17.49
C GLN A 201 -22.78 2.25 -17.69
N ARG A 202 -21.81 2.70 -18.49
CA ARG A 202 -20.53 2.00 -18.65
C ARG A 202 -19.79 1.88 -17.32
N ILE A 203 -19.75 2.94 -16.51
CA ILE A 203 -19.09 2.95 -15.21
C ILE A 203 -19.84 2.05 -14.21
N GLN A 204 -21.17 1.98 -14.27
CA GLN A 204 -21.96 1.01 -13.50
C GLN A 204 -21.52 -0.43 -13.81
N THR A 205 -21.35 -0.79 -15.08
CA THR A 205 -20.87 -2.13 -15.44
C THR A 205 -19.49 -2.42 -14.86
N LEU A 206 -18.59 -1.43 -14.81
CA LEU A 206 -17.29 -1.58 -14.16
C LEU A 206 -17.42 -1.76 -12.64
N LEU A 207 -18.36 -1.06 -12.00
CA LEU A 207 -18.66 -1.25 -10.58
C LEU A 207 -19.15 -2.67 -10.32
N ASP A 208 -20.12 -3.16 -11.10
CA ASP A 208 -20.69 -4.49 -10.96
C ASP A 208 -19.62 -5.58 -11.13
N GLN A 209 -18.74 -5.42 -12.13
CA GLN A 209 -17.58 -6.31 -12.34
C GLN A 209 -16.64 -6.29 -11.13
N THR A 210 -16.36 -5.10 -10.60
CA THR A 210 -15.49 -4.92 -9.45
C THR A 210 -16.07 -5.53 -8.18
N GLU A 211 -17.38 -5.40 -7.95
CA GLU A 211 -18.08 -6.02 -6.83
C GLU A 211 -18.09 -7.55 -6.94
N GLN A 212 -18.31 -8.07 -8.15
CA GLN A 212 -18.23 -9.49 -8.43
C GLN A 212 -16.81 -10.03 -8.21
N ALA A 213 -15.78 -9.30 -8.67
CA ALA A 213 -14.39 -9.67 -8.42
C ALA A 213 -14.04 -9.59 -6.94
N ALA A 214 -14.52 -8.57 -6.21
CA ALA A 214 -14.22 -8.41 -4.78
C ALA A 214 -14.75 -9.57 -3.93
N ALA A 215 -15.80 -10.26 -4.38
CA ALA A 215 -16.35 -11.42 -3.70
C ALA A 215 -15.45 -12.66 -3.78
N PHE A 216 -14.62 -12.82 -4.81
CA PHE A 216 -13.88 -14.06 -5.08
C PHE A 216 -12.39 -13.89 -5.41
N ASP A 217 -11.99 -12.79 -6.04
CA ASP A 217 -10.60 -12.48 -6.41
C ASP A 217 -10.23 -11.04 -6.02
N VAL A 218 -9.92 -10.85 -4.74
CA VAL A 218 -9.56 -9.57 -4.13
C VAL A 218 -8.41 -8.87 -4.86
N ILE A 219 -7.37 -9.61 -5.26
CA ILE A 219 -6.20 -9.05 -5.95
C ILE A 219 -6.63 -8.45 -7.31
N GLN A 220 -7.49 -9.15 -8.05
CA GLN A 220 -8.04 -8.64 -9.29
C GLN A 220 -8.99 -7.46 -9.03
N ALA A 221 -9.85 -7.56 -8.03
CA ALA A 221 -10.77 -6.49 -7.63
C ALA A 221 -10.04 -5.19 -7.32
N ASN A 222 -8.87 -5.24 -6.66
CA ASN A 222 -8.09 -4.03 -6.40
C ASN A 222 -7.57 -3.37 -7.69
N ALA A 223 -7.23 -4.14 -8.73
CA ALA A 223 -6.85 -3.58 -10.03
C ALA A 223 -8.06 -2.95 -10.74
N GLU A 224 -9.23 -3.60 -10.66
CA GLU A 224 -10.48 -3.11 -11.24
C GLU A 224 -11.00 -1.85 -10.51
N LEU A 225 -10.92 -1.80 -9.19
CA LEU A 225 -11.22 -0.62 -8.36
C LEU A 225 -10.40 0.61 -8.80
N ASN A 226 -9.12 0.41 -9.11
CA ASN A 226 -8.28 1.50 -9.59
C ASN A 226 -8.71 1.99 -10.98
N ALA A 227 -9.13 1.09 -11.86
CA ALA A 227 -9.67 1.47 -13.17
C ALA A 227 -11.00 2.22 -13.02
N PHE A 228 -11.92 1.66 -12.22
CA PHE A 228 -13.20 2.26 -11.87
C PHE A 228 -13.05 3.67 -11.28
N GLY A 229 -12.17 3.84 -10.28
CA GLY A 229 -11.96 5.13 -9.62
C GLY A 229 -11.46 6.21 -10.57
N ARG A 230 -10.63 5.87 -11.56
CA ARG A 230 -10.17 6.82 -12.59
C ARG A 230 -11.33 7.28 -13.48
N GLU A 231 -12.16 6.35 -13.93
CA GLU A 231 -13.32 6.64 -14.78
C GLU A 231 -14.38 7.45 -14.02
N LEU A 232 -14.64 7.11 -12.75
CA LEU A 232 -15.55 7.85 -11.89
C LEU A 232 -15.09 9.30 -11.70
N ASN A 233 -13.79 9.52 -11.42
CA ASN A 233 -13.24 10.87 -11.29
C ASN A 233 -13.27 11.65 -12.61
N ALA A 234 -13.20 10.98 -13.76
CA ALA A 234 -13.38 11.61 -15.06
C ALA A 234 -14.85 12.03 -15.27
N LEU A 235 -15.80 11.14 -14.98
CA LEU A 235 -17.24 11.42 -15.06
C LEU A 235 -17.66 12.57 -14.13
N GLN A 236 -17.15 12.59 -12.89
CA GLN A 236 -17.41 13.68 -11.95
C GLN A 236 -16.95 15.03 -12.52
N ARG A 237 -15.70 15.12 -13.02
CA ARG A 237 -15.18 16.35 -13.61
C ARG A 237 -16.00 16.82 -14.81
N ARG A 238 -16.43 15.90 -15.68
CA ARG A 238 -17.30 16.23 -16.81
C ARG A 238 -18.68 16.70 -16.37
N THR A 239 -19.24 16.10 -15.33
CA THR A 239 -20.52 16.52 -14.74
C THR A 239 -20.41 17.94 -14.17
N ASP A 240 -19.33 18.24 -13.43
CA ASP A 240 -19.07 19.58 -12.89
C ASP A 240 -18.84 20.63 -13.98
N GLN A 241 -18.15 20.25 -15.07
CA GLN A 241 -17.96 21.10 -16.24
C GLN A 241 -19.28 21.38 -16.95
N MET A 242 -20.12 20.38 -17.15
CA MET A 242 -21.44 20.53 -17.78
C MET A 242 -22.34 21.46 -16.96
N LEU A 243 -22.32 21.34 -15.62
CA LEU A 243 -23.06 22.27 -14.76
C LEU A 243 -22.62 23.72 -14.95
N LYS A 244 -21.31 23.97 -15.04
CA LYS A 244 -20.79 25.32 -15.33
C LYS A 244 -21.19 25.79 -16.73
N GLN A 245 -21.10 24.90 -17.72
CA GLN A 245 -21.47 25.19 -19.11
C GLN A 245 -22.95 25.58 -19.23
N LEU A 246 -23.86 24.82 -18.60
CA LEU A 246 -25.28 25.12 -18.60
C LEU A 246 -25.58 26.48 -17.97
N ARG A 247 -24.90 26.84 -16.88
CA ARG A 247 -25.05 28.16 -16.26
C ARG A 247 -24.60 29.29 -17.20
N ILE A 248 -23.41 29.15 -17.79
CA ILE A 248 -22.85 30.14 -18.74
C ILE A 248 -23.76 30.27 -19.96
N PHE A 249 -24.28 29.16 -20.49
CA PHE A 249 -25.17 29.17 -21.63
C PHE A 249 -26.51 29.85 -21.32
N GLY A 250 -27.08 29.62 -20.13
CA GLY A 250 -28.28 30.34 -19.66
C GLY A 250 -28.05 31.85 -19.59
N GLU A 251 -26.92 32.28 -19.01
CA GLU A 251 -26.52 33.70 -18.97
C GLU A 251 -26.37 34.28 -20.38
N MET A 252 -25.67 33.57 -21.28
CA MET A 252 -25.48 33.96 -22.67
C MET A 252 -26.81 34.13 -23.42
N ARG A 253 -27.72 33.15 -23.30
CA ARG A 253 -29.04 33.19 -23.93
C ARG A 253 -29.87 34.38 -23.43
N SER A 254 -29.78 34.69 -22.13
CA SER A 254 -30.46 35.87 -21.55
C SER A 254 -29.90 37.20 -22.07
N ARG A 255 -28.59 37.26 -22.35
CA ARG A 255 -27.92 38.44 -22.92
C ARG A 255 -28.30 38.61 -24.39
N VAL A 256 -28.22 37.54 -25.17
CA VAL A 256 -28.62 37.50 -26.59
C VAL A 256 -30.06 37.97 -26.76
N ALA A 257 -30.99 37.48 -25.92
CA ALA A 257 -32.39 37.89 -25.99
C ALA A 257 -32.57 39.41 -25.78
N ARG A 258 -31.85 39.99 -24.81
CA ARG A 258 -31.88 41.44 -24.53
C ARG A 258 -31.29 42.26 -25.68
N GLU A 259 -30.15 41.84 -26.23
CA GLU A 259 -29.51 42.53 -27.35
C GLU A 259 -30.34 42.44 -28.63
N LYS A 260 -30.94 41.28 -28.91
CA LYS A 260 -31.87 41.08 -30.03
C LYS A 260 -33.09 41.99 -29.92
N GLU A 261 -33.69 42.08 -28.73
CA GLU A 261 -34.83 42.98 -28.50
C GLU A 261 -34.45 44.46 -28.69
N GLN A 262 -33.27 44.88 -28.22
CA GLN A 262 -32.77 46.24 -28.45
C GLN A 262 -32.58 46.53 -29.94
N LEU A 263 -31.94 45.61 -30.67
CA LEU A 263 -31.74 45.76 -32.11
C LEU A 263 -33.06 45.79 -32.89
N ASP A 264 -34.03 44.95 -32.52
CA ASP A 264 -35.35 44.92 -33.16
C ASP A 264 -36.13 46.22 -32.91
N ARG A 265 -36.05 46.81 -31.70
CA ARG A 265 -36.65 48.14 -31.42
C ARG A 265 -36.03 49.22 -32.30
N THR A 266 -34.70 49.30 -32.36
CA THR A 266 -33.99 50.28 -33.20
C THR A 266 -34.25 50.07 -34.69
N ARG A 267 -34.42 48.81 -35.11
CA ARG A 267 -34.77 48.45 -36.49
C ARG A 267 -36.15 49.01 -36.89
N ILE A 268 -37.14 48.89 -36.00
CA ILE A 268 -38.50 49.39 -36.24
C ILE A 268 -38.51 50.92 -36.35
N GLU A 269 -37.72 51.60 -35.50
CA GLU A 269 -37.60 53.07 -35.51
C GLU A 269 -37.03 53.61 -36.83
N LEU A 270 -36.06 52.93 -37.42
CA LEU A 270 -35.32 53.44 -38.58
C LEU A 270 -36.02 53.20 -39.94
N GLN A 271 -37.09 52.39 -40.01
CA GLN A 271 -37.84 52.02 -41.24
C GLN A 271 -36.96 51.75 -42.49
N SER A 272 -35.70 51.34 -42.31
CA SER A 272 -34.70 51.44 -43.36
C SER A 272 -34.67 50.20 -44.27
N THR A 273 -34.27 50.41 -45.52
CA THR A 273 -34.13 49.36 -46.54
C THR A 273 -32.96 48.39 -46.27
N ASP A 274 -32.04 48.75 -45.35
CA ASP A 274 -30.82 47.99 -45.04
C ASP A 274 -31.03 46.89 -43.97
N THR A 275 -32.29 46.62 -43.64
CA THR A 275 -32.73 45.67 -42.60
C THR A 275 -32.39 44.21 -42.87
N ASN A 276 -32.03 43.86 -44.10
CA ASN A 276 -31.70 42.49 -44.49
C ASN A 276 -30.38 42.02 -43.84
N SER A 277 -29.41 42.93 -43.68
CA SER A 277 -28.09 42.61 -43.10
C SER A 277 -28.17 42.26 -41.60
N ILE A 278 -29.03 42.95 -40.85
CA ILE A 278 -29.31 42.69 -39.42
C ILE A 278 -30.05 41.36 -39.28
N ALA A 279 -31.04 41.10 -40.14
CA ALA A 279 -31.76 39.84 -40.14
C ALA A 279 -30.84 38.63 -40.41
N ILE A 280 -29.84 38.79 -41.28
CA ILE A 280 -28.81 37.77 -41.52
C ILE A 280 -27.97 37.52 -40.27
N ALA A 281 -27.45 38.57 -39.62
CA ALA A 281 -26.67 38.44 -38.39
C ALA A 281 -27.48 37.75 -37.27
N MET A 282 -28.76 38.10 -37.10
CA MET A 282 -29.63 37.47 -36.10
C MET A 282 -29.86 35.98 -36.39
N ARG A 283 -30.04 35.59 -37.66
CA ARG A 283 -30.14 34.17 -38.04
C ARG A 283 -28.85 33.39 -37.76
N GLN A 284 -27.69 34.01 -37.96
CA GLN A 284 -26.40 33.39 -37.64
C GLN A 284 -26.23 33.18 -36.13
N VAL A 285 -26.57 34.18 -35.31
CA VAL A 285 -26.60 34.05 -33.84
C VAL A 285 -27.54 32.92 -33.41
N ASP A 286 -28.76 32.86 -33.95
CA ASP A 286 -29.71 31.79 -33.65
C ASP A 286 -29.15 30.40 -34.02
N THR A 287 -28.44 30.30 -35.16
CA THR A 287 -27.80 29.04 -35.60
C THR A 287 -26.68 28.61 -34.65
N ILE A 288 -25.84 29.54 -34.20
CA ILE A 288 -24.76 29.26 -33.24
C ILE A 288 -25.38 28.79 -31.92
N LEU A 289 -26.39 29.50 -31.40
CA LEU A 289 -27.06 29.11 -30.16
C LEU A 289 -27.73 27.74 -30.26
N GLN A 290 -28.39 27.43 -31.37
CA GLN A 290 -28.98 26.11 -31.60
C GLN A 290 -27.93 25.00 -31.61
N ARG A 291 -26.77 25.23 -32.23
CA ARG A 291 -25.66 24.26 -32.24
C ARG A 291 -25.10 24.04 -30.83
N LEU A 292 -24.87 25.12 -30.08
CA LEU A 292 -24.40 25.04 -28.70
C LEU A 292 -25.42 24.32 -27.80
N GLU A 293 -26.70 24.67 -27.93
CA GLU A 293 -27.80 24.00 -27.22
C GLU A 293 -27.87 22.51 -27.57
N GLN A 294 -27.74 22.15 -28.84
CA GLN A 294 -27.75 20.76 -29.26
C GLN A 294 -26.61 19.95 -28.62
N SER A 295 -25.40 20.50 -28.62
CA SER A 295 -24.27 19.83 -27.96
C SER A 295 -24.45 19.72 -26.45
N LEU A 296 -24.96 20.77 -25.78
CA LEU A 296 -25.29 20.70 -24.35
C LEU A 296 -26.40 19.68 -24.07
N ARG A 297 -27.40 19.57 -24.96
CA ARG A 297 -28.47 18.58 -24.85
C ARG A 297 -27.94 17.15 -24.89
N LEU A 298 -26.92 16.90 -25.71
CA LEU A 298 -26.25 15.60 -25.80
C LEU A 298 -25.27 15.35 -24.65
N GLY A 299 -24.90 16.37 -23.88
CA GLY A 299 -23.87 16.26 -22.84
C GLY A 299 -22.44 16.32 -23.37
N GLN A 300 -22.24 16.89 -24.56
CA GLN A 300 -20.94 17.04 -25.21
C GLN A 300 -20.14 18.20 -24.62
N ASP A 301 -18.82 18.04 -24.57
CA ASP A 301 -17.95 19.15 -24.21
C ASP A 301 -17.98 20.21 -25.32
N THR A 302 -18.26 21.45 -24.95
CA THR A 302 -18.36 22.58 -25.88
C THR A 302 -17.57 23.77 -25.42
N ASP A 303 -16.91 24.42 -26.38
CA ASP A 303 -16.27 25.70 -26.15
C ASP A 303 -17.31 26.83 -26.23
N LEU A 304 -18.04 27.00 -25.12
CA LEU A 304 -18.99 28.11 -24.97
C LEU A 304 -18.30 29.48 -25.04
N ARG A 305 -17.00 29.59 -24.77
CA ARG A 305 -16.29 30.87 -24.87
C ARG A 305 -16.09 31.26 -26.32
N ALA A 306 -15.66 30.32 -27.16
CA ALA A 306 -15.57 30.54 -28.60
C ALA A 306 -16.93 30.95 -29.17
N GLY A 307 -18.00 30.23 -28.81
CA GLY A 307 -19.36 30.59 -29.21
C GLY A 307 -19.81 31.97 -28.72
N ALA A 308 -19.48 32.33 -27.47
CA ALA A 308 -19.80 33.66 -26.92
C ALA A 308 -19.12 34.79 -27.70
N VAL A 309 -17.85 34.59 -28.07
CA VAL A 309 -17.05 35.57 -28.83
C VAL A 309 -17.61 35.74 -30.23
N GLU A 310 -17.97 34.64 -30.90
CA GLU A 310 -18.57 34.68 -32.24
C GLU A 310 -19.91 35.43 -32.23
N VAL A 311 -20.76 35.14 -31.25
CA VAL A 311 -22.04 35.85 -31.05
C VAL A 311 -21.82 37.34 -30.80
N GLU A 312 -20.86 37.71 -29.94
CA GLU A 312 -20.56 39.12 -29.65
C GLU A 312 -20.02 39.87 -30.89
N LEU A 313 -19.21 39.21 -31.71
CA LEU A 313 -18.72 39.77 -32.97
C LEU A 313 -19.88 40.10 -33.92
N LEU A 314 -20.83 39.16 -34.08
CA LEU A 314 -22.01 39.35 -34.92
C LEU A 314 -22.90 40.49 -34.42
N PHE A 315 -23.06 40.64 -33.10
CA PHE A 315 -23.80 41.76 -32.54
C PHE A 315 -23.10 43.11 -32.77
N LYS A 316 -21.78 43.18 -32.58
CA LYS A 316 -21.00 44.40 -32.87
C LYS A 316 -21.07 44.79 -34.34
N GLU A 317 -21.02 43.82 -35.24
CA GLU A 317 -21.17 44.05 -36.68
C GLU A 317 -22.59 44.51 -37.05
N ALA A 318 -23.63 43.92 -36.45
CA ALA A 318 -25.01 44.36 -36.66
C ALA A 318 -25.22 45.80 -36.15
N ALA A 319 -24.69 46.14 -34.97
CA ALA A 319 -24.79 47.46 -34.39
C ALA A 319 -24.06 48.54 -35.21
N SER A 320 -22.85 48.25 -35.70
CA SER A 320 -22.07 49.21 -36.51
C SER A 320 -22.72 49.50 -37.86
N ARG A 321 -23.32 48.49 -38.49
CA ARG A 321 -24.12 48.65 -39.72
C ARG A 321 -25.36 49.50 -39.47
N LEU A 322 -26.05 49.29 -38.35
CA LEU A 322 -27.20 50.10 -37.93
C LEU A 322 -26.82 51.58 -37.74
N GLN A 323 -25.70 51.84 -37.07
CA GLN A 323 -25.22 53.20 -36.84
C GLN A 323 -24.85 53.89 -38.16
N THR A 324 -24.25 53.16 -39.10
CA THR A 324 -23.92 53.67 -40.44
C THR A 324 -25.17 53.97 -41.26
N ALA A 325 -26.21 53.13 -41.14
CA ALA A 325 -27.49 53.37 -41.80
C ALA A 325 -28.19 54.61 -41.22
N ARG A 326 -28.17 54.79 -39.90
CA ARG A 326 -28.73 55.97 -39.22
C ARG A 326 -28.03 57.26 -39.65
N SER A 327 -26.70 57.26 -39.73
CA SER A 327 -25.95 58.44 -40.19
C SER A 327 -26.16 58.77 -41.68
N ARG A 328 -26.73 57.84 -42.47
CA ARG A 328 -27.10 58.10 -43.87
C ARG A 328 -28.53 58.60 -44.03
N SER A 329 -29.39 58.40 -43.02
CA SER A 329 -30.79 58.84 -43.04
C SER A 329 -31.00 60.24 -42.43
N GLU A 330 -30.03 60.73 -41.66
CA GLU A 330 -29.97 62.10 -41.12
C GLU A 330 -29.35 63.07 -42.14
#